data_AF-A0A8H2K050-F1
#
_entry.id   AF-A0A8H2K050-F1
#
_cell.length_a   1.000
_cell.length_b   1.000
_cell.length_c   1.000
_cell.angle_alpha   90.00
_cell.angle_beta   90.00
_cell.angle_gamma   90.00
#
_symmetry.space_group_name_H-M   'P 1'
#
loop_
_entity.id
_entity.type
_entity.pdbx_description
1 polymer ?
#
loop_
_entity_poly.entity_id
_entity_poly.type
_entity_poly.pdbx_seq_one_letter_code
_entity_poly.pdbx_strand_id
1 'polypeptide(L)'
;MTMFKKLPGSLSLQRGTVVSDGAFFNLFEDGKQEPLHMMYHGIRGTQNVAGNKEKGAATGNSLAREVTNIQLTESAKLQPKAKLLVKWYFRFIDLSYVLFASASKAGADKSEEYNFRQAFLSFVNRAKESDGLKEVVRRYVRNIVNGRWLWRNRIVAESITIQVTAQDHPETLSFDALSYNLKSFDQPSEQEQKLADILLKGITGESKSAALHIEAIVDFGMGGVEVFPSQNYLEEKPKGFSRSLYQLTPKKPDHKANDNQYLGQAALRDQKIGNALRTIDTWYPLFKENDEKPIAVEPNGANLEGQIFYRVGKDKVSAFDILKEIDELDVNSDKGMFLIACLIRGGVYSEGE
;
A
#
# COMPACT_ATOMS: atom_id res chain seq x y z
N MET A 1 21.78 -18.54 -23.44
CA MET A 1 22.33 -18.53 -22.07
C MET A 1 23.06 -17.23 -21.92
N THR A 2 22.33 -16.21 -21.49
CA THR A 2 22.77 -14.82 -21.61
C THR A 2 22.40 -14.08 -20.34
N MET A 3 23.35 -13.99 -19.41
CA MET A 3 23.29 -12.98 -18.36
C MET A 3 23.53 -11.61 -19.02
N PHE A 4 22.58 -10.69 -18.86
CA PHE A 4 22.70 -9.35 -19.43
C PHE A 4 23.70 -8.52 -18.63
N LYS A 5 24.70 -7.93 -19.29
CA LYS A 5 25.68 -7.07 -18.61
C LYS A 5 25.06 -5.78 -18.05
N LYS A 6 24.04 -5.26 -18.74
CA LYS A 6 23.31 -4.03 -18.43
C LYS A 6 21.84 -4.21 -18.77
N LEU A 7 20.97 -3.45 -18.11
CA LEU A 7 19.56 -3.36 -18.51
C LEU A 7 19.38 -2.42 -19.71
N PRO A 8 18.24 -2.48 -20.43
CA PRO A 8 17.91 -1.48 -21.44
C PRO A 8 17.96 -0.07 -20.87
N GLY A 9 18.39 0.90 -21.69
CA GLY A 9 18.53 2.30 -21.26
C GLY A 9 17.21 2.96 -20.87
N SER A 10 16.10 2.49 -21.43
CA SER A 10 14.75 2.78 -20.93
C SER A 10 14.04 1.46 -20.65
N LEU A 11 13.78 1.16 -19.38
CA LEU A 11 12.97 0.01 -18.98
C LEU A 11 11.90 0.49 -18.00
N SER A 12 10.63 0.33 -18.36
CA SER A 12 9.51 0.69 -17.51
C SER A 12 8.42 -0.36 -17.54
N LEU A 13 7.90 -0.61 -16.35
CA LEU A 13 6.85 -1.58 -16.09
C LEU A 13 5.63 -0.84 -15.56
N GLN A 14 4.48 -1.06 -16.18
CA GLN A 14 3.22 -0.59 -15.60
C GLN A 14 2.82 -1.46 -14.41
N ARG A 15 2.02 -0.90 -13.51
CA ARG A 15 1.55 -1.59 -12.32
C ARG A 15 0.64 -2.77 -12.70
N GLY A 16 0.94 -3.95 -12.16
CA GLY A 16 0.20 -5.19 -12.33
C GLY A 16 -1.10 -5.30 -11.51
N THR A 17 -1.45 -4.28 -10.74
CA THR A 17 -2.64 -4.25 -9.86
C THR A 17 -3.51 -3.04 -10.14
N VAL A 18 -4.82 -3.21 -10.08
CA VAL A 18 -5.80 -2.12 -10.00
C VAL A 18 -6.43 -2.15 -8.61
N VAL A 19 -6.28 -1.05 -7.88
CA VAL A 19 -6.75 -0.89 -6.49
C VAL A 19 -7.53 0.42 -6.44
N SER A 20 -8.75 0.41 -5.90
CA SER A 20 -9.49 1.65 -5.64
C SER A 20 -9.08 2.28 -4.31
N ASP A 21 -9.49 3.53 -4.09
CA ASP A 21 -9.45 4.10 -2.74
C ASP A 21 -10.36 3.33 -1.77
N GLY A 22 -9.97 3.32 -0.49
CA GLY A 22 -10.71 2.75 0.62
C GLY A 22 -11.62 3.78 1.25
N ALA A 23 -12.87 3.84 0.80
CA ALA A 23 -13.88 4.80 1.24
C ALA A 23 -14.37 4.48 2.66
N PHE A 24 -14.44 5.48 3.54
CA PHE A 24 -14.89 5.30 4.93
C PHE A 24 -16.38 5.59 5.09
N PHE A 25 -17.05 4.76 5.87
CA PHE A 25 -18.46 4.87 6.20
C PHE A 25 -18.67 4.68 7.70
N ASN A 26 -19.70 5.34 8.22
CA ASN A 26 -20.35 4.97 9.47
C ASN A 26 -21.27 3.78 9.17
N LEU A 27 -21.10 2.69 9.91
CA LEU A 27 -22.00 1.54 9.89
C LEU A 27 -22.76 1.48 11.22
N PHE A 28 -24.07 1.57 11.16
CA PHE A 28 -24.96 1.53 12.33
C PHE A 28 -25.49 0.12 12.58
N GLU A 29 -26.01 -0.12 13.80
CA GLU A 29 -26.55 -1.42 14.23
C GLU A 29 -27.71 -1.94 13.36
N ASP A 30 -28.50 -1.03 12.79
CA ASP A 30 -29.61 -1.34 11.86
C ASP A 30 -29.14 -1.67 10.44
N GLY A 31 -27.81 -1.69 10.20
CA GLY A 31 -27.19 -1.93 8.90
C GLY A 31 -27.12 -0.70 8.01
N LYS A 32 -27.62 0.47 8.46
CA LYS A 32 -27.51 1.71 7.69
C LYS A 32 -26.04 2.10 7.53
N GLN A 33 -25.69 2.55 6.33
CA GLN A 33 -24.35 3.00 5.97
C GLN A 33 -24.38 4.45 5.50
N GLU A 34 -23.54 5.28 6.08
CA GLU A 34 -23.43 6.70 5.70
C GLU A 34 -21.96 7.08 5.45
N PRO A 35 -21.65 7.86 4.39
CA PRO A 35 -20.30 8.34 4.16
C PRO A 35 -19.74 9.06 5.40
N LEU A 36 -18.54 8.67 5.82
CA LEU A 36 -17.84 9.32 6.93
C LEU A 36 -17.12 10.54 6.38
N HIS A 37 -17.61 11.72 6.72
CA HIS A 37 -17.04 12.97 6.25
C HIS A 37 -15.89 13.45 7.14
N MET A 38 -14.88 14.01 6.49
CA MET A 38 -13.81 14.76 7.12
C MET A 38 -14.36 16.02 7.78
N MET A 39 -13.85 16.38 8.96
CA MET A 39 -14.17 17.62 9.66
C MET A 39 -12.96 18.55 9.67
N TYR A 40 -13.16 19.79 9.23
CA TYR A 40 -12.23 20.91 9.37
C TYR A 40 -12.59 21.73 10.61
N HIS A 41 -11.66 21.85 11.54
CA HIS A 41 -11.93 22.49 12.84
C HIS A 41 -10.67 23.09 13.48
N GLY A 42 -10.89 23.95 14.48
CA GLY A 42 -9.82 24.46 15.34
C GLY A 42 -9.47 23.51 16.48
N ILE A 43 -8.19 23.48 16.84
CA ILE A 43 -7.68 22.85 18.07
C ILE A 43 -6.76 23.83 18.80
N ARG A 44 -6.76 23.75 20.13
CA ARG A 44 -5.82 24.49 20.97
C ARG A 44 -4.79 23.52 21.53
N GLY A 45 -3.64 23.46 20.89
CA GLY A 45 -2.50 22.66 21.34
C GLY A 45 -1.60 23.42 22.32
N THR A 46 -0.61 22.70 22.83
CA THR A 46 0.48 23.24 23.64
C THR A 46 1.79 23.29 22.85
N GLN A 47 2.61 24.31 23.12
CA GLN A 47 3.88 24.50 22.43
C GLN A 47 5.02 23.70 23.10
N ASN A 48 5.24 22.47 22.64
CA ASN A 48 6.21 21.53 23.23
C ASN A 48 7.50 21.34 22.41
N VAL A 49 7.77 22.17 21.39
CA VAL A 49 8.98 22.04 20.55
C VAL A 49 10.21 22.51 21.34
N ALA A 50 11.26 21.69 21.40
CA ALA A 50 12.54 22.08 21.96
C ALA A 50 13.18 23.19 21.10
N GLY A 51 13.53 24.33 21.69
CA GLY A 51 14.52 25.23 21.10
C GLY A 51 14.08 26.55 20.48
N ASN A 52 12.85 27.04 20.64
CA ASN A 52 12.52 28.39 20.15
C ASN A 52 12.84 29.48 21.17
N LYS A 53 14.15 29.74 21.42
CA LYS A 53 14.64 30.78 22.35
C LYS A 53 14.16 32.18 21.99
N GLU A 54 13.86 32.44 20.72
CA GLU A 54 13.32 33.71 20.23
C GLU A 54 11.89 34.01 20.71
N LYS A 55 11.16 32.99 21.20
CA LYS A 55 9.79 33.14 21.72
C LYS A 55 9.72 33.17 23.25
N GLY A 56 10.81 33.55 23.92
CA GLY A 56 10.85 33.68 25.38
C GLY A 56 11.33 32.42 26.10
N ALA A 57 11.67 32.57 27.38
CA ALA A 57 12.16 31.48 28.21
C ALA A 57 11.00 30.67 28.82
N ALA A 58 11.21 29.37 28.98
CA ALA A 58 10.28 28.51 29.74
C ALA A 58 10.34 28.80 31.26
N THR A 59 11.43 29.41 31.73
CA THR A 59 11.68 29.77 33.14
C THR A 59 12.52 31.04 33.21
N GLY A 60 12.22 31.94 34.17
CA GLY A 60 13.00 33.16 34.44
C GLY A 60 12.22 34.47 34.24
N ASN A 61 12.89 35.62 34.49
CA ASN A 61 12.31 36.97 34.44
C ASN A 61 12.23 37.60 33.03
N SER A 62 12.47 36.83 31.96
CA SER A 62 12.29 37.30 30.57
C SER A 62 10.84 37.10 30.10
N LEU A 63 10.48 37.71 28.96
CA LEU A 63 9.17 37.55 28.31
C LEU A 63 8.71 36.07 28.37
N ALA A 64 7.56 35.85 29.00
CA ALA A 64 7.00 34.52 29.19
C ALA A 64 6.75 33.85 27.84
N ARG A 65 7.22 32.61 27.68
CA ARG A 65 7.00 31.84 26.46
C ARG A 65 5.51 31.59 26.24
N GLU A 66 5.01 31.91 25.05
CA GLU A 66 3.64 31.58 24.67
C GLU A 66 3.45 30.05 24.69
N VAL A 67 2.60 29.57 25.60
CA VAL A 67 2.29 28.13 25.79
C VAL A 67 1.25 27.65 24.78
N THR A 68 0.41 28.56 24.30
CA THR A 68 -0.69 28.26 23.38
C THR A 68 -0.23 28.08 21.95
N ASN A 69 -0.79 27.07 21.28
CA ASN A 69 -0.56 26.82 19.86
C ASN A 69 -1.91 26.50 19.21
N ILE A 70 -2.63 27.55 18.79
CA ILE A 70 -3.92 27.42 18.13
C ILE A 70 -3.67 27.04 16.68
N GLN A 71 -4.34 25.98 16.21
CA GLN A 71 -4.18 25.46 14.86
C GLN A 71 -5.51 25.05 14.27
N LEU A 72 -5.62 25.17 12.95
CA LEU A 72 -6.67 24.52 12.17
C LEU A 72 -6.20 23.12 11.78
N THR A 73 -7.11 22.16 11.76
CA THR A 73 -6.82 20.76 11.46
C THR A 73 -7.98 20.09 10.73
N GLU A 74 -7.67 18.92 10.21
CA GLU A 74 -8.62 18.00 9.62
C GLU A 74 -8.63 16.70 10.43
N SER A 75 -9.81 16.22 10.82
CA SER A 75 -10.01 14.95 11.53
C SER A 75 -11.20 14.17 10.96
N ALA A 76 -11.22 12.86 11.17
CA ALA A 76 -12.33 12.00 10.80
C ALA A 76 -12.81 11.27 12.06
N LYS A 77 -14.10 11.30 12.34
CA LYS A 77 -14.67 10.73 13.57
C LYS A 77 -15.93 9.97 13.26
N LEU A 78 -16.08 8.80 13.88
CA LEU A 78 -17.32 8.05 13.81
C LEU A 78 -18.46 8.80 14.49
N GLN A 79 -19.67 8.62 13.98
CA GLN A 79 -20.88 9.02 14.68
C GLN A 79 -21.06 8.20 15.97
N PRO A 80 -21.85 8.70 16.93
CA PRO A 80 -22.24 7.91 18.09
C PRO A 80 -22.84 6.56 17.63
N LYS A 81 -22.44 5.47 18.28
CA LYS A 81 -22.93 4.10 18.01
C LYS A 81 -22.63 3.54 16.60
N ALA A 82 -21.75 4.17 15.82
CA ALA A 82 -21.31 3.64 14.54
C ALA A 82 -19.99 2.86 14.68
N LYS A 83 -19.83 1.81 13.87
CA LYS A 83 -18.54 1.16 13.56
C LYS A 83 -17.94 1.77 12.29
N LEU A 84 -16.63 1.62 12.11
CA LEU A 84 -15.98 2.02 10.86
C LEU A 84 -16.17 0.92 9.82
N LEU A 85 -16.73 1.28 8.68
CA LEU A 85 -16.80 0.44 7.50
C LEU A 85 -15.88 1.02 6.41
N VAL A 86 -14.95 0.22 5.90
CA VAL A 86 -14.06 0.61 4.80
C VAL A 86 -14.30 -0.26 3.59
N LYS A 87 -14.58 0.35 2.43
CA LYS A 87 -14.87 -0.38 1.18
C LYS A 87 -13.90 -0.03 0.06
N TRP A 88 -13.43 -1.04 -0.67
CA TRP A 88 -12.56 -0.89 -1.83
C TRP A 88 -12.58 -2.12 -2.75
N TYR A 89 -11.97 -1.97 -3.92
CA TYR A 89 -11.91 -3.00 -4.95
C TYR A 89 -10.47 -3.33 -5.32
N PHE A 90 -10.22 -4.60 -5.64
CA PHE A 90 -8.92 -5.10 -6.04
C PHE A 90 -9.02 -6.04 -7.24
N ARG A 91 -8.08 -5.93 -8.17
CA ARG A 91 -7.79 -6.98 -9.15
C ARG A 91 -6.36 -6.90 -9.64
N PHE A 92 -5.86 -8.01 -10.18
CA PHE A 92 -4.67 -7.99 -11.01
C PHE A 92 -5.02 -7.66 -12.47
N ILE A 93 -4.00 -7.27 -13.24
CA ILE A 93 -4.03 -7.33 -14.71
C ILE A 93 -3.14 -8.49 -15.15
N ASP A 94 -3.34 -8.95 -16.39
CA ASP A 94 -2.48 -9.97 -16.99
C ASP A 94 -1.01 -9.53 -16.92
N LEU A 95 -0.16 -10.40 -16.36
CA LEU A 95 1.28 -10.18 -16.23
C LEU A 95 1.95 -9.92 -17.59
N SER A 96 1.40 -10.46 -18.69
CA SER A 96 1.88 -10.21 -20.06
C SER A 96 1.79 -8.74 -20.48
N TYR A 97 0.98 -7.91 -19.80
CA TYR A 97 0.89 -6.49 -20.09
C TYR A 97 1.81 -5.60 -19.26
N VAL A 98 2.54 -6.12 -18.26
CA VAL A 98 3.32 -5.24 -17.36
C VAL A 98 4.51 -4.56 -18.04
N LEU A 99 5.07 -5.13 -19.12
CA LEU A 99 6.15 -4.48 -19.87
C LEU A 99 5.61 -3.31 -20.70
N PHE A 100 5.81 -2.08 -20.19
CA PHE A 100 5.34 -0.87 -20.85
C PHE A 100 6.33 -0.36 -21.90
N ALA A 101 7.61 -0.24 -21.53
CA ALA A 101 8.67 0.13 -22.47
C ALA A 101 9.98 -0.61 -22.16
N SER A 102 10.69 -0.98 -23.22
CA SER A 102 12.05 -1.50 -23.19
C SER A 102 12.74 -0.96 -24.44
N ALA A 103 13.66 -0.01 -24.29
CA ALA A 103 14.38 0.59 -25.41
C ALA A 103 15.87 0.75 -25.10
N SER A 104 16.71 0.50 -26.10
CA SER A 104 18.13 0.86 -26.05
C SER A 104 18.32 2.38 -26.19
N LYS A 105 19.51 2.89 -25.82
CA LYS A 105 19.90 4.29 -26.11
C LYS A 105 19.84 4.55 -27.63
N ALA A 106 19.52 5.78 -28.02
CA ALA A 106 19.45 6.17 -29.44
C ALA A 106 20.77 5.85 -30.16
N GLY A 107 20.68 5.21 -31.34
CA GLY A 107 21.85 4.81 -32.14
C GLY A 107 22.57 3.54 -31.69
N ALA A 108 22.13 2.89 -30.61
CA ALA A 108 22.67 1.58 -30.20
C ALA A 108 22.09 0.43 -31.03
N ASP A 109 22.78 -0.72 -31.02
CA ASP A 109 22.27 -1.96 -31.60
C ASP A 109 20.96 -2.39 -30.91
N LYS A 110 19.94 -2.69 -31.72
CA LYS A 110 18.61 -3.14 -31.25
C LYS A 110 18.57 -4.62 -30.89
N SER A 111 19.61 -5.40 -31.21
CA SER A 111 19.67 -6.82 -30.87
C SER A 111 19.59 -7.05 -29.35
N GLU A 112 20.23 -6.20 -28.54
CA GLU A 112 20.17 -6.27 -27.07
C GLU A 112 18.75 -6.05 -26.53
N GLU A 113 18.04 -5.05 -27.08
CA GLU A 113 16.64 -4.76 -26.72
C GLU A 113 15.70 -5.91 -27.09
N TYR A 114 15.86 -6.45 -28.30
CA TYR A 114 15.08 -7.60 -28.77
C TYR A 114 15.30 -8.82 -27.88
N ASN A 115 16.56 -9.15 -27.59
CA ASN A 115 16.92 -10.29 -26.75
C ASN A 115 16.36 -10.14 -25.33
N PHE A 116 16.47 -8.95 -24.73
CA PHE A 116 15.89 -8.68 -23.42
C PHE A 116 14.36 -8.85 -23.42
N ARG A 117 13.67 -8.31 -24.44
CA ARG A 117 12.21 -8.45 -24.57
C ARG A 117 11.79 -9.92 -24.68
N GLN A 118 12.53 -10.73 -25.45
CA GLN A 118 12.24 -12.16 -25.54
C GLN A 118 12.47 -12.89 -24.22
N ALA A 119 13.59 -12.62 -23.52
CA ALA A 119 13.88 -13.18 -22.21
C ALA A 119 12.80 -12.79 -21.18
N PHE A 120 12.36 -11.53 -21.18
CA PHE A 120 11.29 -11.04 -20.32
C PHE A 120 9.97 -11.77 -20.58
N LEU A 121 9.54 -11.88 -21.85
CA LEU A 121 8.31 -12.57 -22.21
C LEU A 121 8.38 -14.07 -21.85
N SER A 122 9.54 -14.69 -22.07
CA SER A 122 9.79 -16.09 -21.67
C SER A 122 9.65 -16.27 -20.16
N PHE A 123 10.26 -15.39 -19.35
CA PHE A 123 10.11 -15.39 -17.90
C PHE A 123 8.65 -15.21 -17.46
N VAL A 124 7.93 -14.25 -18.05
CA VAL A 124 6.50 -14.03 -17.74
C VAL A 124 5.66 -15.27 -18.05
N ASN A 125 5.89 -15.92 -19.19
CA ASN A 125 5.16 -17.14 -19.54
C ASN A 125 5.46 -18.28 -18.56
N ARG A 126 6.73 -18.47 -18.15
CA ARG A 126 7.08 -19.44 -17.11
C ARG A 126 6.46 -19.08 -15.76
N ALA A 127 6.43 -17.80 -15.40
CA ALA A 127 5.86 -17.33 -14.15
C ALA A 127 4.35 -17.59 -14.08
N LYS A 128 3.60 -17.40 -15.17
CA LYS A 128 2.15 -17.65 -15.24
C LYS A 128 1.77 -19.09 -14.89
N GLU A 129 2.64 -20.05 -15.19
CA GLU A 129 2.44 -21.48 -14.91
C GLU A 129 3.09 -21.94 -13.58
N SER A 130 3.75 -21.04 -12.85
CA SER A 130 4.62 -21.40 -11.72
C SER A 130 3.91 -21.42 -10.37
N ASP A 131 4.45 -22.20 -9.43
CA ASP A 131 4.04 -22.13 -8.02
C ASP A 131 4.53 -20.85 -7.35
N GLY A 132 5.62 -20.26 -7.83
CA GLY A 132 6.11 -18.95 -7.38
C GLY A 132 5.08 -17.84 -7.56
N LEU A 133 4.37 -17.79 -8.69
CA LEU A 133 3.28 -16.82 -8.88
C LEU A 133 2.09 -17.11 -7.96
N LYS A 134 1.72 -18.38 -7.79
CA LYS A 134 0.64 -18.78 -6.87
C LYS A 134 0.96 -18.32 -5.45
N GLU A 135 2.19 -18.52 -5.00
CA GLU A 135 2.66 -18.07 -3.70
C GLU A 135 2.59 -16.54 -3.56
N VAL A 136 3.09 -15.79 -4.55
CA VAL A 136 2.97 -14.32 -4.55
C VAL A 136 1.52 -13.87 -4.43
N VAL A 137 0.60 -14.46 -5.21
CA VAL A 137 -0.84 -14.12 -5.14
C VAL A 137 -1.44 -14.48 -3.78
N ARG A 138 -1.11 -15.63 -3.20
CA ARG A 138 -1.56 -16.02 -1.85
C ARG A 138 -1.11 -15.01 -0.79
N ARG A 139 0.13 -14.50 -0.88
CA ARG A 139 0.62 -13.47 0.05
C ARG A 139 -0.14 -12.16 -0.06
N TYR A 140 -0.57 -11.77 -1.25
CA TYR A 140 -1.49 -10.64 -1.43
C TYR A 140 -2.83 -10.92 -0.73
N VAL A 141 -3.42 -12.11 -0.91
CA VAL A 141 -4.66 -12.51 -0.22
C VAL A 141 -4.50 -12.47 1.30
N ARG A 142 -3.40 -13.01 1.85
CA ARG A 142 -3.09 -12.93 3.28
C ARG A 142 -3.11 -11.49 3.78
N ASN A 143 -2.53 -10.55 3.03
CA ASN A 143 -2.55 -9.13 3.38
C ASN A 143 -3.92 -8.45 3.20
N ILE A 144 -4.80 -8.98 2.35
CA ILE A 144 -6.21 -8.55 2.26
C ILE A 144 -6.94 -8.96 3.54
N VAL A 145 -6.89 -10.25 3.89
CA VAL A 145 -7.71 -10.83 4.97
C VAL A 145 -7.20 -10.49 6.37
N ASN A 146 -5.90 -10.27 6.56
CA ASN A 146 -5.34 -9.83 7.84
C ASN A 146 -5.56 -8.33 8.12
N GLY A 147 -6.15 -7.59 7.18
CA GLY A 147 -6.46 -6.17 7.34
C GLY A 147 -5.23 -5.26 7.47
N ARG A 148 -4.03 -5.68 7.04
CA ARG A 148 -2.79 -4.85 7.09
C ARG A 148 -3.01 -3.47 6.46
N TRP A 149 -3.82 -3.41 5.41
CA TRP A 149 -4.18 -2.19 4.70
C TRP A 149 -5.01 -1.18 5.50
N LEU A 150 -5.52 -1.54 6.70
CA LEU A 150 -6.19 -0.61 7.62
C LEU A 150 -5.20 0.26 8.42
N TRP A 151 -3.90 -0.07 8.39
CA TRP A 151 -2.84 0.67 9.07
C TRP A 151 -3.17 0.96 10.54
N ARG A 152 -3.17 2.25 10.93
CA ARG A 152 -3.42 2.68 12.31
C ARG A 152 -4.80 2.24 12.82
N ASN A 153 -5.81 2.16 11.95
CA ASN A 153 -7.14 1.68 12.34
C ASN A 153 -7.11 0.22 12.80
N ARG A 154 -6.18 -0.61 12.27
CA ARG A 154 -5.99 -1.99 12.73
C ARG A 154 -5.44 -2.05 14.15
N ILE A 155 -4.49 -1.16 14.48
CA ILE A 155 -3.75 -1.18 15.75
C ILE A 155 -4.65 -0.89 16.95
N VAL A 156 -5.62 0.01 16.76
CA VAL A 156 -6.51 0.47 17.83
C VAL A 156 -7.86 -0.25 17.87
N ALA A 157 -8.10 -1.20 16.95
CA ALA A 157 -9.34 -1.94 16.87
C ALA A 157 -9.44 -2.99 17.98
N GLU A 158 -10.65 -3.19 18.50
CA GLU A 158 -11.00 -4.33 19.34
C GLU A 158 -11.27 -5.57 18.49
N SER A 159 -11.99 -5.41 17.39
CA SER A 159 -12.26 -6.50 16.43
C SER A 159 -12.33 -5.98 14.99
N ILE A 160 -12.01 -6.86 14.04
CA ILE A 160 -12.04 -6.54 12.61
C ILE A 160 -12.58 -7.73 11.83
N THR A 161 -13.72 -7.54 11.17
CA THR A 161 -14.25 -8.51 10.21
C THR A 161 -13.94 -8.02 8.80
N ILE A 162 -13.18 -8.80 8.03
CA ILE A 162 -13.00 -8.57 6.58
C ILE A 162 -14.00 -9.44 5.83
N GLN A 163 -14.81 -8.82 4.99
CA GLN A 163 -15.71 -9.49 4.06
C GLN A 163 -15.18 -9.31 2.64
N VAL A 164 -15.11 -10.40 1.89
CA VAL A 164 -14.61 -10.42 0.52
C VAL A 164 -15.62 -11.10 -0.38
N THR A 165 -16.08 -10.38 -1.40
CA THR A 165 -16.98 -10.89 -2.43
C THR A 165 -16.30 -10.76 -3.78
N ALA A 166 -16.25 -11.82 -4.57
CA ALA A 166 -15.73 -11.73 -5.94
C ALA A 166 -16.82 -11.26 -6.90
N GLN A 167 -16.47 -10.49 -7.92
CA GLN A 167 -17.45 -9.91 -8.84
C GLN A 167 -18.31 -10.98 -9.56
N ASP A 168 -17.70 -12.12 -9.89
CA ASP A 168 -18.36 -13.21 -10.62
C ASP A 168 -18.84 -14.35 -9.70
N HIS A 169 -18.70 -14.21 -8.37
CA HIS A 169 -19.16 -15.20 -7.40
C HIS A 169 -19.98 -14.55 -6.28
N PRO A 170 -21.23 -14.99 -6.04
CA PRO A 170 -22.12 -14.34 -5.07
C PRO A 170 -21.76 -14.66 -3.60
N GLU A 171 -20.88 -15.64 -3.35
CA GLU A 171 -20.47 -16.01 -2.00
C GLU A 171 -19.57 -14.92 -1.39
N THR A 172 -19.97 -14.42 -0.22
CA THR A 172 -19.13 -13.53 0.60
C THR A 172 -18.38 -14.35 1.63
N LEU A 173 -17.05 -14.31 1.56
CA LEU A 173 -16.15 -14.93 2.54
C LEU A 173 -15.84 -13.94 3.66
N SER A 174 -15.78 -14.42 4.90
CA SER A 174 -15.64 -13.58 6.10
C SER A 174 -14.47 -14.04 6.96
N PHE A 175 -13.63 -13.09 7.38
CA PHE A 175 -12.38 -13.35 8.09
C PHE A 175 -12.28 -12.48 9.35
N ASP A 176 -11.86 -13.06 10.47
CA ASP A 176 -11.40 -12.29 11.64
C ASP A 176 -9.95 -11.82 11.39
N ALA A 177 -9.77 -10.54 11.07
CA ALA A 177 -8.47 -10.01 10.66
C ALA A 177 -7.40 -10.07 11.78
N LEU A 178 -7.85 -10.07 13.04
CA LEU A 178 -6.94 -10.06 14.19
C LEU A 178 -6.43 -11.46 14.54
N SER A 179 -7.09 -12.53 14.07
CA SER A 179 -6.58 -13.90 14.21
C SER A 179 -5.38 -14.20 13.30
N TYR A 180 -5.10 -13.34 12.31
CA TYR A 180 -3.99 -13.50 11.38
C TYR A 180 -2.73 -12.77 11.86
N ASN A 181 -1.60 -13.48 11.83
CA ASN A 181 -0.29 -12.89 12.04
C ASN A 181 0.08 -11.98 10.83
N LEU A 182 0.68 -10.83 11.09
CA LEU A 182 1.18 -9.93 10.06
C LEU A 182 2.54 -10.39 9.50
N LYS A 183 3.30 -11.25 10.19
CA LYS A 183 4.66 -11.65 9.82
C LYS A 183 4.77 -12.96 9.04
N SER A 184 3.75 -13.83 9.09
CA SER A 184 3.78 -15.15 8.44
C SER A 184 2.71 -15.26 7.35
N PHE A 185 3.08 -15.95 6.27
CA PHE A 185 2.23 -16.28 5.13
C PHE A 185 1.93 -17.77 5.03
N ASP A 186 2.36 -18.55 6.02
CA ASP A 186 2.24 -20.01 5.99
C ASP A 186 0.79 -20.44 6.24
N GLN A 187 0.49 -21.69 5.83
CA GLN A 187 -0.78 -22.38 6.10
C GLN A 187 -2.00 -21.54 5.67
N PRO A 188 -2.16 -21.23 4.38
CA PRO A 188 -3.37 -20.57 3.89
C PRO A 188 -4.59 -21.46 4.15
N SER A 189 -5.67 -20.86 4.64
CA SER A 189 -6.97 -21.53 4.74
C SER A 189 -7.54 -21.85 3.36
N GLU A 190 -8.49 -22.78 3.29
CA GLU A 190 -9.22 -23.07 2.05
C GLU A 190 -9.92 -21.83 1.47
N GLN A 191 -10.42 -20.93 2.34
CA GLN A 191 -11.04 -19.68 1.92
C GLN A 191 -10.03 -18.70 1.31
N GLU A 192 -8.81 -18.62 1.86
CA GLU A 192 -7.72 -17.85 1.25
C GLU A 192 -7.33 -18.44 -0.11
N GLN A 193 -7.27 -19.77 -0.23
CA GLN A 193 -6.95 -20.43 -1.49
C GLN A 193 -8.02 -20.15 -2.55
N LYS A 194 -9.32 -20.18 -2.20
CA LYS A 194 -10.41 -19.78 -3.12
C LYS A 194 -10.22 -18.37 -3.67
N LEU A 195 -9.87 -17.39 -2.81
CA LEU A 195 -9.61 -16.02 -3.24
C LEU A 195 -8.36 -15.92 -4.11
N ALA A 196 -7.31 -16.68 -3.79
CA ALA A 196 -6.09 -16.73 -4.59
C ALA A 196 -6.35 -17.29 -5.99
N ASP A 197 -7.15 -18.36 -6.10
CA ASP A 197 -7.52 -18.97 -7.39
C ASP A 197 -8.33 -18.01 -8.27
N ILE A 198 -9.20 -17.20 -7.68
CA ILE A 198 -9.93 -16.14 -8.40
C ILE A 198 -8.95 -15.10 -8.92
N LEU A 199 -8.06 -14.59 -8.08
CA LEU A 199 -7.08 -13.57 -8.46
C LEU A 199 -6.05 -14.09 -9.48
N LEU A 200 -5.72 -15.38 -9.43
CA LEU A 200 -4.84 -16.05 -10.39
C LEU A 200 -5.38 -15.92 -11.81
N LYS A 201 -6.68 -16.17 -12.02
CA LYS A 201 -7.33 -15.97 -13.34
C LYS A 201 -7.13 -14.56 -13.90
N GLY A 202 -7.07 -13.55 -13.02
CA GLY A 202 -6.82 -12.16 -13.40
C GLY A 202 -5.39 -11.93 -13.88
N ILE A 203 -4.41 -12.40 -13.11
CA ILE A 203 -2.99 -12.19 -13.41
C ILE A 203 -2.46 -13.10 -14.52
N THR A 204 -3.09 -14.25 -14.75
CA THR A 204 -2.78 -15.15 -15.89
C THR A 204 -3.53 -14.76 -17.16
N GLY A 205 -4.45 -13.80 -17.10
CA GLY A 205 -5.20 -13.32 -18.27
C GLY A 205 -6.39 -14.19 -18.67
N GLU A 206 -6.72 -15.21 -17.88
CA GLU A 206 -7.90 -16.06 -18.09
C GLU A 206 -9.22 -15.30 -17.91
N SER A 207 -9.26 -14.30 -17.02
CA SER A 207 -10.44 -13.46 -16.80
C SER A 207 -10.09 -12.00 -16.53
N LYS A 208 -10.76 -11.08 -17.23
CA LYS A 208 -10.64 -9.63 -16.98
C LYS A 208 -11.54 -9.13 -15.84
N SER A 209 -12.50 -9.94 -15.41
CA SER A 209 -13.47 -9.65 -14.35
C SER A 209 -13.13 -10.30 -13.00
N ALA A 210 -11.94 -10.93 -12.89
CA ALA A 210 -11.39 -11.46 -11.65
C ALA A 210 -11.04 -10.35 -10.64
N ALA A 211 -12.08 -9.75 -10.07
CA ALA A 211 -12.00 -8.64 -9.13
C ALA A 211 -12.69 -9.00 -7.82
N LEU A 212 -12.17 -8.43 -6.74
CA LEU A 212 -12.68 -8.56 -5.39
C LEU A 212 -13.26 -7.21 -4.95
N HIS A 213 -14.42 -7.27 -4.32
CA HIS A 213 -14.95 -6.22 -3.46
C HIS A 213 -14.62 -6.58 -2.01
N ILE A 214 -13.97 -5.66 -1.30
CA ILE A 214 -13.49 -5.86 0.06
C ILE A 214 -14.15 -4.84 0.97
N GLU A 215 -14.77 -5.34 2.03
CA GLU A 215 -15.32 -4.53 3.12
C GLU A 215 -14.62 -4.90 4.43
N ALA A 216 -14.21 -3.90 5.22
CA ALA A 216 -13.76 -4.11 6.59
C ALA A 216 -14.71 -3.44 7.56
N ILE A 217 -15.26 -4.22 8.49
CA ILE A 217 -16.02 -3.73 9.64
C ILE A 217 -15.04 -3.70 10.82
N VAL A 218 -14.69 -2.50 11.26
CA VAL A 218 -13.74 -2.24 12.35
C VAL A 218 -14.51 -1.74 13.56
N ASP A 219 -14.47 -2.54 14.63
CA ASP A 219 -15.00 -2.16 15.93
C ASP A 219 -13.87 -1.68 16.84
N PHE A 220 -14.08 -0.54 17.49
CA PHE A 220 -13.15 0.03 18.47
C PHE A 220 -13.62 -0.21 19.91
N GLY A 221 -14.72 -0.96 20.11
CA GLY A 221 -15.36 -1.21 21.40
C GLY A 221 -16.20 -0.05 21.93
N MET A 222 -16.23 1.06 21.18
CA MET A 222 -17.02 2.24 21.51
C MET A 222 -17.27 3.10 20.26
N GLY A 223 -18.37 3.85 20.26
CA GLY A 223 -18.69 4.82 19.20
C GLY A 223 -18.05 6.19 19.43
N GLY A 224 -18.08 7.06 18.42
CA GLY A 224 -17.52 8.40 18.58
C GLY A 224 -16.00 8.44 18.69
N VAL A 225 -15.29 7.51 18.02
CA VAL A 225 -13.82 7.42 18.02
C VAL A 225 -13.25 8.10 16.78
N GLU A 226 -12.07 8.71 16.90
CA GLU A 226 -11.32 9.23 15.75
C GLU A 226 -10.78 8.07 14.90
N VAL A 227 -10.96 8.15 13.59
CA VAL A 227 -10.45 7.19 12.62
C VAL A 227 -9.34 7.82 11.78
N PHE A 228 -8.55 6.99 11.10
CA PHE A 228 -7.28 7.41 10.51
C PHE A 228 -7.22 7.20 8.99
N PRO A 229 -7.74 8.17 8.21
CA PRO A 229 -7.55 8.26 6.75
C PRO A 229 -6.08 8.43 6.33
N SER A 230 -5.82 8.44 5.02
CA SER A 230 -4.51 8.85 4.50
C SER A 230 -4.24 10.34 4.78
N GLN A 231 -2.98 10.72 5.00
CA GLN A 231 -2.57 12.12 5.12
C GLN A 231 -2.01 12.62 3.78
N ASN A 232 -2.33 13.85 3.38
CA ASN A 232 -1.70 14.48 2.22
C ASN A 232 -0.36 15.10 2.62
N TYR A 233 0.58 15.07 1.68
CA TYR A 233 1.78 15.89 1.74
C TYR A 233 1.48 17.25 1.11
N LEU A 234 1.79 18.33 1.83
CA LEU A 234 1.70 19.71 1.35
C LEU A 234 3.09 20.32 1.50
N GLU A 235 3.73 20.67 0.38
CA GLU A 235 5.06 21.29 0.37
C GLU A 235 5.03 22.65 1.07
N GLU A 236 4.10 23.52 0.66
CA GLU A 236 3.84 24.80 1.32
C GLU A 236 2.60 24.72 2.19
N LYS A 237 2.81 24.40 3.46
CA LYS A 237 1.72 24.31 4.44
C LYS A 237 1.27 25.71 4.89
N PRO A 238 -0.03 26.05 4.84
CA PRO A 238 -0.53 27.31 5.36
C PRO A 238 -0.16 27.53 6.83
N LYS A 239 0.20 28.77 7.19
CA LYS A 239 0.52 29.14 8.58
C LYS A 239 -0.67 28.85 9.49
N GLY A 240 -0.42 28.15 10.60
CA GLY A 240 -1.47 27.78 11.56
C GLY A 240 -2.29 26.56 11.14
N PHE A 241 -2.00 25.91 10.02
CA PHE A 241 -2.62 24.64 9.64
C PHE A 241 -1.75 23.46 10.08
N SER A 242 -2.37 22.38 10.56
CA SER A 242 -1.66 21.28 11.23
C SER A 242 -1.61 19.98 10.41
N ARG A 243 -2.69 19.58 9.75
CA ARG A 243 -2.78 18.30 9.04
C ARG A 243 -3.83 18.38 7.94
N SER A 244 -3.47 17.96 6.72
CA SER A 244 -4.42 17.69 5.64
C SER A 244 -4.61 16.18 5.48
N LEU A 245 -5.85 15.73 5.44
CA LEU A 245 -6.24 14.35 5.19
C LEU A 245 -6.79 14.15 3.77
N TYR A 246 -6.60 12.94 3.28
CA TYR A 246 -7.09 12.50 1.99
C TYR A 246 -8.59 12.25 2.05
N GLN A 247 -9.28 12.71 1.01
CA GLN A 247 -10.72 12.66 0.91
C GLN A 247 -11.16 12.36 -0.52
N LEU A 248 -12.21 11.56 -0.65
CA LEU A 248 -13.01 11.46 -1.87
C LEU A 248 -13.89 12.70 -1.97
N THR A 249 -14.22 13.09 -3.21
CA THR A 249 -15.04 14.28 -3.50
C THR A 249 -14.60 15.52 -2.70
N PRO A 250 -13.33 15.96 -2.85
CA PRO A 250 -12.74 16.98 -1.99
C PRO A 250 -13.53 18.29 -2.02
N LYS A 251 -13.77 18.84 -0.83
CA LYS A 251 -14.33 20.18 -0.64
C LYS A 251 -13.26 21.08 -0.05
N LYS A 252 -13.14 22.31 -0.57
CA LYS A 252 -12.27 23.33 0.02
C LYS A 252 -12.96 23.91 1.25
N PRO A 253 -12.28 23.99 2.41
CA PRO A 253 -12.84 24.67 3.58
C PRO A 253 -13.01 26.17 3.29
N ASP A 254 -14.11 26.75 3.76
CA ASP A 254 -14.27 28.20 3.83
C ASP A 254 -13.52 28.73 5.07
N HIS A 255 -12.39 29.38 4.86
CA HIS A 255 -11.57 29.92 5.96
C HIS A 255 -12.25 31.08 6.73
N LYS A 256 -13.37 31.61 6.25
CA LYS A 256 -14.15 32.66 6.93
C LYS A 256 -15.35 32.11 7.69
N ALA A 257 -15.57 30.79 7.69
CA ALA A 257 -16.67 30.20 8.44
C ALA A 257 -16.50 30.44 9.95
N ASN A 258 -17.62 30.67 10.62
CA ASN A 258 -17.66 30.91 12.07
C ASN A 258 -17.81 29.60 12.89
N ASP A 259 -17.84 28.44 12.23
CA ASP A 259 -18.02 27.13 12.85
C ASP A 259 -17.23 26.04 12.09
N ASN A 260 -17.15 24.85 12.68
CA ASN A 260 -16.56 23.66 12.09
C ASN A 260 -17.29 23.26 10.80
N GLN A 261 -16.55 22.68 9.87
CA GLN A 261 -17.06 22.33 8.54
C GLN A 261 -16.84 20.87 8.22
N TYR A 262 -17.82 20.23 7.59
CA TYR A 262 -17.63 18.92 6.97
C TYR A 262 -17.14 19.09 5.53
N LEU A 263 -16.06 18.38 5.20
CA LEU A 263 -15.45 18.38 3.87
C LEU A 263 -15.94 17.18 3.04
N GLY A 264 -15.05 16.56 2.26
CA GLY A 264 -15.31 15.35 1.49
C GLY A 264 -15.29 14.08 2.36
N GLN A 265 -15.58 12.94 1.74
CA GLN A 265 -15.60 11.65 2.41
C GLN A 265 -14.17 11.20 2.71
N ALA A 266 -13.92 10.79 3.95
CA ALA A 266 -12.63 10.30 4.38
C ALA A 266 -12.25 8.97 3.68
N ALA A 267 -10.98 8.78 3.36
CA ALA A 267 -10.53 7.55 2.70
C ALA A 267 -9.05 7.18 2.94
N LEU A 268 -8.74 5.90 2.72
CA LEU A 268 -7.38 5.44 2.47
C LEU A 268 -7.07 5.53 0.97
N ARG A 269 -5.95 6.19 0.64
CA ARG A 269 -5.46 6.31 -0.73
C ARG A 269 -5.08 4.94 -1.31
N ASP A 270 -5.45 4.68 -2.56
CA ASP A 270 -5.13 3.47 -3.34
C ASP A 270 -3.65 3.03 -3.23
N GLN A 271 -2.70 3.96 -3.28
CA GLN A 271 -1.26 3.68 -3.18
C GLN A 271 -0.87 3.18 -1.78
N LYS A 272 -1.55 3.66 -0.73
CA LYS A 272 -1.32 3.25 0.66
C LYS A 272 -1.89 1.86 0.93
N ILE A 273 -3.03 1.53 0.34
CA ILE A 273 -3.57 0.16 0.33
C ILE A 273 -2.62 -0.75 -0.46
N GLY A 274 -2.25 -0.34 -1.67
CA GLY A 274 -1.33 -1.09 -2.53
C GLY A 274 0.02 -1.39 -1.89
N ASN A 275 0.60 -0.42 -1.16
CA ASN A 275 1.82 -0.62 -0.39
C ASN A 275 1.65 -1.72 0.68
N ALA A 276 0.55 -1.69 1.43
CA ALA A 276 0.25 -2.71 2.42
C ALA A 276 0.06 -4.11 1.81
N LEU A 277 -0.62 -4.21 0.66
CA LEU A 277 -0.84 -5.49 -0.01
C LEU A 277 0.46 -6.14 -0.50
N ARG A 278 1.39 -5.33 -1.00
CA ARG A 278 2.70 -5.81 -1.47
C ARG A 278 3.75 -5.93 -0.35
N THR A 279 3.37 -5.80 0.92
CA THR A 279 4.23 -6.12 2.07
C THR A 279 4.33 -7.62 2.25
N ILE A 280 5.04 -8.26 1.32
CA ILE A 280 5.14 -9.72 1.18
C ILE A 280 6.59 -10.20 1.08
N ASP A 281 7.54 -9.27 1.00
CA ASP A 281 8.95 -9.61 0.81
C ASP A 281 9.55 -10.10 2.13
N THR A 282 9.80 -11.41 2.20
CA THR A 282 10.52 -12.09 3.29
C THR A 282 11.84 -12.68 2.80
N TRP A 283 12.24 -12.38 1.57
CA TRP A 283 13.34 -13.04 0.85
C TRP A 283 14.60 -12.16 0.79
N TYR A 284 14.72 -11.18 1.69
CA TYR A 284 15.84 -10.25 1.73
C TYR A 284 16.87 -10.71 2.76
N PRO A 285 18.18 -10.42 2.57
CA PRO A 285 19.25 -10.99 3.38
C PRO A 285 19.10 -10.78 4.89
N LEU A 286 18.62 -9.60 5.29
CA LEU A 286 18.47 -9.22 6.71
C LEU A 286 17.10 -9.55 7.31
N PHE A 287 16.36 -10.50 6.73
CA PHE A 287 15.00 -10.82 7.18
C PHE A 287 14.97 -11.28 8.63
N LYS A 288 15.93 -12.12 9.04
CA LYS A 288 16.01 -12.63 10.41
C LYS A 288 16.40 -11.53 11.40
N GLU A 289 17.33 -10.65 11.01
CA GLU A 289 17.79 -9.52 11.83
C GLU A 289 16.74 -8.41 11.94
N ASN A 290 15.85 -8.27 10.96
CA ASN A 290 14.72 -7.33 10.99
C ASN A 290 13.47 -7.94 11.64
N ASP A 291 13.64 -8.69 12.72
CA ASP A 291 12.57 -9.34 13.50
C ASP A 291 11.59 -10.19 12.66
N GLU A 292 12.06 -10.80 11.56
CA GLU A 292 11.22 -11.56 10.62
C GLU A 292 10.03 -10.73 10.09
N LYS A 293 10.22 -9.42 9.93
CA LYS A 293 9.18 -8.52 9.42
C LYS A 293 9.18 -8.55 7.90
N PRO A 294 8.06 -8.89 7.23
CA PRO A 294 7.97 -8.68 5.79
C PRO A 294 8.04 -7.17 5.49
N ILE A 295 8.72 -6.82 4.40
CA ILE A 295 8.78 -5.46 3.89
C ILE A 295 7.96 -5.32 2.60
N ALA A 296 7.57 -4.09 2.30
CA ALA A 296 6.95 -3.79 1.01
C ALA A 296 7.93 -4.08 -0.11
N VAL A 297 7.49 -4.79 -1.16
CA VAL A 297 8.33 -5.12 -2.31
C VAL A 297 8.75 -3.84 -3.02
N GLU A 298 10.02 -3.51 -2.96
CA GLU A 298 10.65 -2.37 -3.61
C GLU A 298 11.91 -2.84 -4.36
N PRO A 299 12.26 -2.27 -5.53
CA PRO A 299 13.42 -2.71 -6.31
C PRO A 299 14.73 -2.82 -5.50
N ASN A 300 14.96 -1.87 -4.59
CA ASN A 300 16.13 -1.81 -3.72
C ASN A 300 15.83 -2.23 -2.27
N GLY A 301 14.63 -2.74 -1.98
CA GLY A 301 14.19 -3.03 -0.62
C GLY A 301 14.13 -1.79 0.27
N ALA A 302 13.79 -0.63 -0.30
CA ALA A 302 13.69 0.64 0.43
C ALA A 302 12.58 0.55 1.49
N ASN A 303 12.92 0.84 2.75
CA ASN A 303 11.98 0.75 3.86
C ASN A 303 12.05 2.02 4.72
N LEU A 304 10.91 2.72 4.84
CA LEU A 304 10.81 3.97 5.59
C LEU A 304 10.80 3.79 7.11
N GLU A 305 10.35 2.64 7.62
CA GLU A 305 10.33 2.37 9.06
C GLU A 305 11.76 2.20 9.58
N GLY A 306 12.60 1.46 8.86
CA GLY A 306 14.01 1.27 9.17
C GLY A 306 14.95 2.35 8.63
N GLN A 307 14.49 3.19 7.70
CA GLN A 307 15.34 4.13 6.93
C GLN A 307 16.53 3.42 6.24
N ILE A 308 16.29 2.21 5.72
CA ILE A 308 17.31 1.29 5.16
C ILE A 308 16.89 0.80 3.77
N PHE A 309 17.88 0.51 2.92
CA PHE A 309 17.72 -0.25 1.68
C PHE A 309 18.17 -1.70 1.90
N TYR A 310 17.22 -2.62 2.08
CA TYR A 310 17.50 -4.01 2.48
C TYR A 310 18.13 -4.89 1.38
N ARG A 311 18.17 -4.41 0.14
CA ARG A 311 18.65 -5.19 -1.02
C ARG A 311 19.81 -4.52 -1.76
N VAL A 312 20.35 -3.43 -1.22
CA VAL A 312 21.51 -2.73 -1.76
C VAL A 312 22.75 -3.16 -0.99
N GLY A 313 23.70 -3.80 -1.66
CA GLY A 313 24.90 -4.31 -1.02
C GLY A 313 25.74 -5.19 -1.94
N LYS A 314 26.72 -5.89 -1.36
CA LYS A 314 27.66 -6.74 -2.10
C LYS A 314 27.00 -7.97 -2.74
N ASP A 315 25.89 -8.43 -2.18
CA ASP A 315 25.21 -9.66 -2.60
C ASP A 315 24.44 -9.51 -3.91
N LYS A 316 24.28 -8.27 -4.43
CA LYS A 316 23.61 -7.96 -5.71
C LYS A 316 22.24 -8.65 -5.84
N VAL A 317 21.39 -8.42 -4.83
CA VAL A 317 20.04 -9.01 -4.73
C VAL A 317 18.93 -7.96 -4.91
N SER A 318 19.26 -6.81 -5.49
CA SER A 318 18.26 -5.83 -5.92
C SER A 318 17.52 -6.33 -7.15
N ALA A 319 16.35 -5.77 -7.44
CA ALA A 319 15.62 -6.12 -8.65
C ALA A 319 16.40 -5.76 -9.93
N PHE A 320 17.25 -4.72 -9.89
CA PHE A 320 18.11 -4.34 -11.02
C PHE A 320 19.17 -5.40 -11.32
N ASP A 321 19.74 -6.00 -10.27
CA ASP A 321 20.70 -7.09 -10.41
C ASP A 321 20.00 -8.37 -10.89
N ILE A 322 18.87 -8.73 -10.27
CA ILE A 322 18.13 -9.95 -10.59
C ILE A 322 17.54 -9.90 -12.02
N LEU A 323 17.10 -8.74 -12.51
CA LEU A 323 16.60 -8.58 -13.89
C LEU A 323 17.65 -8.92 -14.96
N LYS A 324 18.95 -8.81 -14.64
CA LYS A 324 20.03 -9.18 -15.56
C LYS A 324 20.14 -10.70 -15.75
N GLU A 325 19.60 -11.47 -14.81
CA GLU A 325 19.59 -12.93 -14.80
C GLU A 325 18.25 -13.51 -15.32
N ILE A 326 17.32 -12.67 -15.81
CA ILE A 326 15.92 -13.03 -16.08
C ILE A 326 15.71 -14.23 -17.02
N ASP A 327 16.63 -14.46 -17.97
CA ASP A 327 16.53 -15.57 -18.93
C ASP A 327 16.62 -16.94 -18.24
N GLU A 328 17.51 -17.06 -17.25
CA GLU A 328 17.84 -18.31 -16.55
C GLU A 328 17.25 -18.39 -15.13
N LEU A 329 16.67 -17.29 -14.65
CA LEU A 329 16.11 -17.20 -13.31
C LEU A 329 14.98 -18.22 -13.11
N ASP A 330 15.13 -19.06 -12.08
CA ASP A 330 14.06 -19.94 -11.61
C ASP A 330 12.94 -19.12 -10.97
N VAL A 331 11.77 -19.15 -11.60
CA VAL A 331 10.54 -18.46 -11.18
C VAL A 331 10.04 -18.90 -9.80
N ASN A 332 10.37 -20.11 -9.35
CA ASN A 332 9.95 -20.64 -8.05
C ASN A 332 10.95 -20.36 -6.92
N SER A 333 12.15 -19.87 -7.24
CA SER A 333 13.14 -19.48 -6.24
C SER A 333 12.72 -18.21 -5.50
N ASP A 334 13.34 -17.95 -4.34
CA ASP A 334 13.18 -16.70 -3.58
C ASP A 334 13.44 -15.45 -4.44
N LYS A 335 14.50 -15.48 -5.29
CA LYS A 335 14.79 -14.40 -6.25
C LYS A 335 13.70 -14.30 -7.32
N GLY A 336 13.21 -15.44 -7.81
CA GLY A 336 12.12 -15.51 -8.79
C GLY A 336 10.81 -14.90 -8.28
N MET A 337 10.38 -15.31 -7.09
CA MET A 337 9.19 -14.77 -6.43
C MET A 337 9.32 -13.27 -6.12
N PHE A 338 10.48 -12.83 -5.64
CA PHE A 338 10.77 -11.41 -5.46
C PHE A 338 10.67 -10.65 -6.80
N LEU A 339 11.25 -11.18 -7.88
CA LEU A 339 11.16 -10.54 -9.19
C LEU A 339 9.71 -10.48 -9.68
N ILE A 340 8.95 -11.57 -9.61
CA ILE A 340 7.52 -11.60 -9.94
C ILE A 340 6.77 -10.49 -9.20
N ALA A 341 7.00 -10.36 -7.89
CA ALA A 341 6.39 -9.30 -7.09
C ALA A 341 6.83 -7.88 -7.53
N CYS A 342 8.09 -7.69 -7.93
CA CYS A 342 8.59 -6.44 -8.51
C CYS A 342 7.94 -6.12 -9.87
N LEU A 343 7.68 -7.13 -10.72
CA LEU A 343 6.95 -6.95 -11.97
C LEU A 343 5.51 -6.50 -11.70
N ILE A 344 4.83 -7.13 -10.73
CA ILE A 344 3.47 -6.77 -10.30
C ILE A 344 3.42 -5.35 -9.71
N ARG A 345 4.44 -4.95 -8.94
CA ARG A 345 4.55 -3.57 -8.43
C ARG A 345 4.64 -2.57 -9.60
N GLY A 346 5.38 -2.91 -10.65
CA GLY A 346 5.76 -1.99 -11.72
C GLY A 346 6.85 -1.01 -11.27
N GLY A 347 7.17 -0.03 -12.13
CA GLY A 347 8.18 0.99 -11.88
C GLY A 347 9.13 1.21 -13.06
N VAL A 348 10.01 2.20 -12.92
CA VAL A 348 11.10 2.46 -13.89
C VAL A 348 12.37 1.78 -13.39
N TYR A 349 12.98 0.97 -14.25
CA TYR A 349 14.16 0.15 -13.98
C TYR A 349 15.37 0.53 -14.86
N SER A 350 15.31 1.69 -15.51
CA SER A 350 16.46 2.24 -16.24
C SER A 350 17.63 2.48 -15.28
N GLU A 351 18.82 2.05 -15.67
CA GLU A 351 20.05 2.48 -15.00
C GLU A 351 20.22 3.98 -15.29
N GLY A 352 20.33 4.80 -14.25
CA GLY A 352 20.63 6.23 -14.38
C GLY A 352 21.91 6.42 -15.20
N GLU A 353 21.98 7.51 -15.98
CA GLU A 353 23.19 7.82 -16.76
C GLU A 353 24.44 7.98 -15.91
#